data_AF-A0A9D8RJS7-F1
#
_entry.id   AF-A0A9D8RJS7-F1
#
_cell.length_a   1.000
_cell.length_b   1.000
_cell.length_c   1.000
_cell.angle_alpha   90.00
_cell.angle_beta   90.00
_cell.angle_gamma   90.00
#
_symmetry.space_group_name_H-M   'P 1'
#
loop_
_entity.id
_entity.type
_entity.pdbx_description
1 polymer ?
#
loop_
_entity_poly.entity_id
_entity_poly.type
_entity_poly.pdbx_seq_one_letter_code
_entity_poly.pdbx_strand_id
1 'polypeptide(L)'
;MEKRDKTQTLYPNQKGFTPEKQPKIGGTVLGKDSIEYNVGRESISLTIRNTGDRPIQVGSHYHLFEVNRFLDFDREAAFGMHLNIPSTTAIRFEPGDSKQVEAVAYGGKRRVIGFNSLVEGYAGEEDAPTYYPTRERAIRRMQRLGFKHTKSKQSNKQNKE
;
A
#
# COMPACT_ATOMS: atom_id res chain seq x y z
N MET A 1 4.89 -30.57 20.18
CA MET A 1 3.75 -30.58 19.24
C MET A 1 2.89 -29.36 19.54
N GLU A 2 3.20 -28.28 18.87
CA GLU A 2 2.56 -26.97 19.06
C GLU A 2 1.16 -27.00 18.47
N LYS A 3 0.16 -26.65 19.28
CA LYS A 3 -1.26 -26.70 18.92
C LYS A 3 -1.50 -25.66 17.83
N ARG A 4 -1.82 -26.12 16.62
CA ARG A 4 -2.34 -25.27 15.55
C ARG A 4 -3.61 -24.60 16.08
N ASP A 5 -3.55 -23.28 16.23
CA ASP A 5 -4.68 -22.46 16.63
C ASP A 5 -5.78 -22.65 15.59
N LYS A 6 -6.94 -23.16 16.03
CA LYS A 6 -8.05 -23.46 15.14
C LYS A 6 -8.58 -22.12 14.66
N THR A 7 -8.40 -21.82 13.38
CA THR A 7 -8.98 -20.65 12.73
C THR A 7 -10.48 -20.66 13.03
N GLN A 8 -10.89 -19.78 13.94
CA GLN A 8 -12.26 -19.68 14.42
C GLN A 8 -13.09 -19.23 13.22
N THR A 9 -13.80 -20.17 12.60
CA THR A 9 -14.65 -19.85 11.44
C THR A 9 -15.61 -18.73 11.83
N LEU A 10 -15.58 -17.61 11.09
CA LEU A 10 -16.46 -16.44 11.26
C LEU A 10 -17.96 -16.74 11.01
N TYR A 11 -18.29 -17.99 10.69
CA TYR A 11 -19.65 -18.44 10.45
C TYR A 11 -20.26 -18.96 11.75
N PRO A 12 -21.47 -18.54 12.13
CA PRO A 12 -22.19 -19.10 13.26
C PRO A 12 -22.72 -20.49 12.88
N ASN A 13 -21.83 -21.47 12.78
CA ASN A 13 -22.19 -22.89 12.62
C ASN A 13 -22.52 -23.55 13.97
N GLN A 14 -22.57 -22.77 15.06
CA GLN A 14 -23.00 -23.26 16.36
C GLN A 14 -24.53 -23.35 16.41
N LYS A 15 -25.02 -24.57 16.64
CA LYS A 15 -26.43 -24.86 16.88
C LYS A 15 -26.92 -24.03 18.07
N GLY A 16 -27.90 -23.14 17.86
CA GLY A 16 -28.41 -22.24 18.89
C GLY A 16 -27.96 -20.77 18.78
N PHE A 17 -27.20 -20.40 17.74
CA PHE A 17 -26.87 -19.00 17.47
C PHE A 17 -28.15 -18.16 17.33
N THR A 18 -28.36 -17.24 18.29
CA THR A 18 -29.45 -16.27 18.24
C THR A 18 -28.82 -14.88 18.15
N PRO A 19 -29.02 -14.15 17.04
CA PRO A 19 -28.44 -12.82 16.88
C PRO A 19 -29.08 -11.82 17.86
N GLU A 20 -28.29 -10.89 18.41
CA GLU A 20 -28.78 -9.84 19.32
C GLU A 20 -29.92 -9.01 18.72
N LYS A 21 -29.93 -8.86 17.40
CA LYS A 21 -31.02 -8.27 16.62
C LYS A 21 -31.40 -9.21 15.49
N GLN A 22 -32.69 -9.52 15.37
CA GLN A 22 -33.18 -10.27 14.22
C GLN A 22 -32.95 -9.45 12.94
N PRO A 23 -32.21 -9.98 11.95
CA PRO A 23 -32.05 -9.29 10.69
C PRO A 23 -33.38 -9.30 9.92
N LYS A 24 -33.63 -8.25 9.14
CA LYS A 24 -34.72 -8.26 8.16
C LYS A 24 -34.43 -9.33 7.09
N ILE A 25 -35.44 -9.73 6.33
CA ILE A 25 -35.27 -10.64 5.18
C ILE A 25 -34.22 -10.03 4.23
N GLY A 26 -33.15 -10.79 3.94
CA GLY A 26 -32.00 -10.31 3.16
C GLY A 26 -30.96 -9.49 3.94
N GLY A 27 -31.12 -9.33 5.26
CA GLY A 27 -30.17 -8.64 6.13
C GLY A 27 -28.98 -9.51 6.53
N THR A 28 -27.88 -8.87 6.94
CA THR A 28 -26.65 -9.52 7.39
C THR A 28 -26.50 -9.44 8.91
N VAL A 29 -25.89 -10.47 9.50
CA VAL A 29 -25.43 -10.47 10.88
C VAL A 29 -23.92 -10.34 10.85
N LEU A 30 -23.38 -9.23 11.37
CA LEU A 30 -21.96 -8.94 11.33
C LEU A 30 -21.30 -9.37 12.65
N GLY A 31 -20.08 -9.88 12.56
CA GLY A 31 -19.20 -10.02 13.74
C GLY A 31 -18.85 -8.64 14.29
N LYS A 32 -18.56 -8.56 15.59
CA LYS A 32 -18.16 -7.31 16.26
C LYS A 32 -16.68 -6.98 16.03
N ASP A 33 -15.89 -7.97 15.63
CA ASP A 33 -14.45 -7.85 15.51
C ASP A 33 -14.03 -7.06 14.28
N SER A 34 -13.01 -6.23 14.44
CA SER A 34 -12.40 -5.52 13.32
C SER A 34 -11.62 -6.48 12.43
N ILE A 35 -11.71 -6.27 11.11
CA ILE A 35 -10.95 -7.03 10.14
C ILE A 35 -9.62 -6.31 9.87
N GLU A 36 -8.53 -6.95 10.23
CA GLU A 36 -7.19 -6.51 9.83
C GLU A 36 -6.94 -6.83 8.36
N TYR A 37 -6.20 -5.96 7.68
CA TYR A 37 -5.84 -6.13 6.27
C TYR A 37 -4.35 -5.85 6.07
N ASN A 38 -3.78 -6.44 5.02
CA ASN A 38 -2.36 -6.31 4.67
C ASN A 38 -1.36 -6.70 5.78
N VAL A 39 -1.78 -7.56 6.72
CA VAL A 39 -0.94 -8.03 7.83
C VAL A 39 0.28 -8.80 7.32
N GLY A 40 1.41 -8.65 8.02
CA GLY A 40 2.66 -9.38 7.73
C GLY A 40 3.41 -8.88 6.50
N ARG A 41 3.14 -7.66 6.04
CA ARG A 41 3.85 -7.01 4.93
C ARG A 41 4.65 -5.82 5.43
N GLU A 42 5.74 -5.53 4.75
CA GLU A 42 6.54 -4.36 5.01
C GLU A 42 5.73 -3.10 4.70
N SER A 43 5.62 -2.22 5.70
CA SER A 43 4.97 -0.92 5.55
C SER A 43 5.90 0.22 5.92
N ILE A 44 5.71 1.36 5.25
CA ILE A 44 6.44 2.59 5.50
C ILE A 44 5.47 3.77 5.58
N SER A 45 5.82 4.75 6.40
CA SER A 45 5.08 6.02 6.46
C SER A 45 5.75 7.05 5.55
N LEU A 46 4.97 7.66 4.66
CA LEU A 46 5.43 8.65 3.69
C LEU A 46 4.58 9.91 3.80
N THR A 47 5.22 11.07 3.74
CA THR A 47 4.52 12.35 3.56
C THR A 47 4.46 12.67 2.08
N ILE A 48 3.24 12.73 1.53
CA ILE A 48 2.99 13.03 0.13
C ILE A 48 2.36 14.42 0.02
N ARG A 49 3.02 15.29 -0.76
CA ARG A 49 2.56 16.65 -1.02
C ARG A 49 2.17 16.83 -2.49
N ASN A 50 1.02 17.43 -2.74
CA ASN A 50 0.61 17.82 -4.09
C ASN A 50 1.13 19.21 -4.42
N THR A 51 2.10 19.30 -5.34
CA THR A 51 2.64 20.58 -5.82
C THR A 51 1.92 21.08 -7.08
N GLY A 52 0.91 20.35 -7.56
CA GLY A 52 0.12 20.71 -8.73
C GLY A 52 -0.99 21.69 -8.39
N ASP A 53 -1.60 22.23 -9.43
CA ASP A 53 -2.76 23.14 -9.41
C ASP A 53 -4.10 22.41 -9.44
N ARG A 54 -4.08 21.08 -9.59
CA ARG A 54 -5.26 20.23 -9.76
C ARG A 54 -5.32 19.14 -8.69
N PRO A 55 -6.52 18.70 -8.31
CA PRO A 55 -6.68 17.60 -7.37
C PRO A 55 -6.19 16.29 -7.97
N ILE A 56 -5.56 15.47 -7.15
CA ILE A 56 -5.02 14.16 -7.54
C ILE A 56 -5.60 13.10 -6.60
N GLN A 57 -6.11 12.01 -7.17
CA GLN A 57 -6.63 10.88 -6.41
C GLN A 57 -5.85 9.61 -6.73
N VAL A 58 -5.35 8.93 -5.71
CA VAL A 58 -4.54 7.72 -5.83
C VAL A 58 -5.29 6.55 -5.22
N GLY A 59 -5.50 5.50 -6.00
CA GLY A 59 -6.19 4.29 -5.57
C GLY A 59 -5.32 3.35 -4.73
N SER A 60 -5.98 2.45 -3.99
CA SER A 60 -5.35 1.47 -3.09
C SER A 60 -4.21 0.66 -3.71
N HIS A 61 -4.38 0.15 -4.94
CA HIS A 61 -3.43 -0.78 -5.59
C HIS A 61 -2.57 -0.14 -6.67
N TYR A 62 -2.59 1.20 -6.77
CA TYR A 62 -1.75 1.91 -7.73
C TYR A 62 -0.29 1.92 -7.26
N HIS A 63 0.65 1.72 -8.18
CA HIS A 63 2.06 1.69 -7.82
C HIS A 63 2.52 3.10 -7.41
N LEU A 64 2.83 3.28 -6.12
CA LEU A 64 3.10 4.60 -5.56
C LEU A 64 4.25 5.30 -6.28
N PHE A 65 5.34 4.60 -6.61
CA PHE A 65 6.45 5.14 -7.38
C PHE A 65 6.01 5.83 -8.69
N GLU A 66 4.96 5.32 -9.33
CA GLU A 66 4.48 5.73 -10.65
C GLU A 66 3.30 6.70 -10.59
N VAL A 67 2.88 7.17 -9.42
CA VAL A 67 1.79 8.18 -9.33
C VAL A 67 2.18 9.49 -10.00
N ASN A 68 1.18 10.33 -10.25
CA ASN A 68 1.31 11.63 -10.90
C ASN A 68 2.59 12.37 -10.50
N ARG A 69 3.34 12.86 -11.50
CA ARG A 69 4.62 13.57 -11.38
C ARG A 69 4.58 14.79 -10.46
N PHE A 70 3.41 15.40 -10.24
CA PHE A 70 3.23 16.56 -9.36
C PHE A 70 3.10 16.20 -7.87
N LEU A 71 3.02 14.92 -7.53
CA LEU A 71 3.13 14.47 -6.14
C LEU A 71 4.61 14.39 -5.76
N ASP A 72 4.99 15.10 -4.71
CA ASP A 72 6.34 15.20 -4.19
C ASP A 72 6.45 14.41 -2.88
N PHE A 73 7.29 13.38 -2.91
CA PHE A 73 7.56 12.46 -1.80
C PHE A 73 8.79 11.60 -2.08
N ASP A 74 9.13 10.72 -1.14
CA ASP A 74 10.22 9.75 -1.29
C ASP A 74 9.81 8.58 -2.20
N ARG A 75 9.98 8.76 -3.52
CA ARG A 75 9.67 7.74 -4.53
C ARG A 75 10.59 6.53 -4.42
N GLU A 76 11.88 6.73 -4.17
CA GLU A 76 12.84 5.63 -4.05
C GLU A 76 12.47 4.67 -2.91
N ALA A 77 11.93 5.19 -1.80
CA ALA A 77 11.39 4.41 -0.69
C ALA A 77 10.05 3.72 -1.04
N ALA A 78 9.21 4.36 -1.86
CA ALA A 78 7.91 3.83 -2.29
C ALA A 78 7.97 2.81 -3.45
N PHE A 79 9.17 2.40 -3.88
CA PHE A 79 9.33 1.47 -4.98
C PHE A 79 8.79 0.08 -4.64
N GLY A 80 7.90 -0.46 -5.47
CA GLY A 80 7.26 -1.75 -5.22
C GLY A 80 6.17 -1.72 -4.16
N MET A 81 5.67 -0.53 -3.81
CA MET A 81 4.64 -0.34 -2.77
C MET A 81 3.35 0.29 -3.31
N HIS A 82 2.26 0.06 -2.61
CA HIS A 82 0.95 0.66 -2.86
C HIS A 82 0.35 1.21 -1.55
N LEU A 83 -0.76 1.96 -1.60
CA LEU A 83 -1.35 2.55 -0.40
C LEU A 83 -1.92 1.46 0.53
N ASN A 84 -1.60 1.55 1.82
CA ASN A 84 -2.19 0.69 2.85
C ASN A 84 -3.57 1.21 3.26
N ILE A 85 -4.53 1.10 2.34
CA ILE A 85 -5.93 1.47 2.55
C ILE A 85 -6.83 0.31 2.10
N PRO A 86 -8.11 0.28 2.52
CA PRO A 86 -9.03 -0.75 2.08
C PRO A 86 -9.08 -0.84 0.55
N SER A 87 -9.20 -2.07 0.04
CA SER A 87 -9.28 -2.30 -1.40
C SER A 87 -10.38 -1.47 -2.06
N THR A 88 -10.16 -1.03 -3.28
CA THR A 88 -11.10 -0.19 -4.06
C THR A 88 -11.25 1.26 -3.55
N THR A 89 -10.69 1.60 -2.39
CA THR A 89 -10.68 2.99 -1.91
C THR A 89 -9.50 3.80 -2.49
N ALA A 90 -9.51 5.11 -2.26
CA ALA A 90 -8.50 6.03 -2.74
C ALA A 90 -8.28 7.20 -1.78
N ILE A 91 -7.07 7.77 -1.80
CA ILE A 91 -6.73 9.01 -1.10
C ILE A 91 -6.74 10.16 -2.09
N ARG A 92 -7.43 11.24 -1.72
CA ARG A 92 -7.50 12.49 -2.49
C ARG A 92 -6.56 13.54 -1.90
N PHE A 93 -5.78 14.17 -2.77
CA PHE A 93 -4.89 15.27 -2.47
C PHE A 93 -5.38 16.52 -3.19
N GLU A 94 -5.76 17.55 -2.42
CA GLU A 94 -6.08 18.86 -3.00
C GLU A 94 -4.82 19.58 -3.48
N PRO A 95 -4.91 20.63 -4.33
CA PRO A 95 -3.76 21.45 -4.70
C PRO A 95 -3.07 22.04 -3.46
N GLY A 96 -1.75 21.84 -3.32
CA GLY A 96 -0.97 22.30 -2.17
C GLY A 96 -1.09 21.45 -0.89
N ASP A 97 -1.97 20.46 -0.88
CA ASP A 97 -2.22 19.58 0.27
C ASP A 97 -1.04 18.65 0.55
N SER A 98 -0.82 18.32 1.82
CA SER A 98 0.24 17.43 2.28
C SER A 98 -0.33 16.46 3.31
N LYS A 99 -0.27 15.16 3.01
CA LYS A 99 -0.79 14.10 3.88
C LYS A 99 0.26 13.06 4.19
N GLN A 100 0.28 12.62 5.44
CA GLN A 100 0.99 11.42 5.83
C GLN A 100 0.13 10.21 5.45
N VAL A 101 0.72 9.29 4.69
CA VAL A 101 0.08 8.06 4.25
C VAL A 101 0.96 6.87 4.62
N GLU A 102 0.33 5.72 4.78
CA GLU A 102 1.05 4.45 4.92
C GLU A 102 1.07 3.74 3.57
N ALA A 103 2.24 3.25 3.19
CA ALA A 103 2.46 2.44 2.01
C ALA A 103 2.82 1.02 2.44
N VAL A 104 2.36 0.02 1.70
CA VAL A 104 2.65 -1.39 1.95
C VAL A 104 3.24 -2.03 0.69
N ALA A 105 4.20 -2.94 0.86
CA ALA A 105 4.82 -3.65 -0.25
C ALA A 105 3.80 -4.53 -1.00
N TYR A 106 3.95 -4.62 -2.33
CA TYR A 106 3.17 -5.54 -3.13
C TYR A 106 3.37 -7.00 -2.67
N GLY A 107 2.30 -7.78 -2.72
CA GLY A 107 2.37 -9.24 -2.56
C GLY A 107 2.68 -9.98 -3.86
N GLY A 108 2.63 -11.31 -3.80
CA GLY A 108 2.80 -12.17 -4.97
C GLY A 108 4.18 -12.04 -5.63
N LYS A 109 4.22 -12.11 -6.96
CA LYS A 109 5.48 -12.03 -7.74
C LYS A 109 6.09 -10.63 -7.81
N ARG A 110 5.43 -9.61 -7.23
CA ARG A 110 5.89 -8.19 -7.27
C ARG A 110 6.30 -7.72 -8.68
N ARG A 111 5.53 -8.10 -9.71
CA ARG A 111 5.76 -7.67 -11.11
C ARG A 111 4.80 -6.55 -11.48
N VAL A 112 5.34 -5.40 -11.85
CA VAL A 112 4.63 -4.14 -12.11
C VAL A 112 4.69 -3.83 -13.61
N ILE A 113 3.52 -3.69 -14.24
CA ILE A 113 3.36 -3.50 -15.69
C ILE A 113 2.28 -2.41 -15.92
N GLY A 114 2.45 -1.54 -16.92
CA GLY A 114 1.48 -0.50 -17.25
C GLY A 114 1.76 0.82 -16.53
N PHE A 115 0.87 1.28 -15.65
CA PHE A 115 0.98 2.55 -14.89
C PHE A 115 1.52 3.74 -15.71
N ASN A 116 2.77 4.19 -15.47
CA ASN A 116 3.45 5.23 -16.26
C ASN A 116 4.68 4.67 -17.01
N SER A 117 4.73 3.35 -17.16
CA SER A 117 5.79 2.58 -17.80
C SER A 117 7.19 2.87 -17.26
N LEU A 118 7.30 3.26 -15.99
CA LEU A 118 8.60 3.54 -15.38
C LEU A 118 9.34 2.24 -15.08
N VAL A 119 8.63 1.25 -14.51
CA VAL A 119 9.22 -0.02 -14.08
C VAL A 119 9.18 -1.09 -15.17
N GLU A 120 7.98 -1.43 -15.67
CA GLU A 120 7.77 -2.49 -16.67
C GLU A 120 8.54 -3.78 -16.37
N GLY A 121 8.42 -4.29 -15.14
CA GLY A 121 9.27 -5.38 -14.66
C GLY A 121 9.06 -5.75 -13.20
N TYR A 122 10.04 -6.47 -12.65
CA TYR A 122 10.03 -6.84 -11.23
C TYR A 122 10.36 -5.62 -10.36
N ALA A 123 9.58 -5.46 -9.29
CA ALA A 123 9.69 -4.37 -8.33
C ALA A 123 9.97 -4.86 -6.89
N GLY A 124 10.11 -6.17 -6.69
CA GLY A 124 10.50 -6.76 -5.41
C GLY A 124 12.02 -6.84 -5.25
N GLU A 125 12.44 -7.42 -4.12
CA GLU A 125 13.79 -7.98 -4.02
C GLU A 125 13.87 -9.11 -5.05
N GLU A 126 14.69 -8.93 -6.09
CA GLU A 126 14.92 -9.98 -7.09
C GLU A 126 15.58 -11.16 -6.36
N ASP A 127 15.31 -12.41 -6.78
CA ASP A 127 15.85 -13.63 -6.16
C ASP A 127 17.41 -13.69 -6.12
N ALA A 128 18.10 -12.71 -6.72
CA ALA A 128 19.52 -12.48 -6.61
C ALA A 128 19.81 -11.05 -6.09
N PRO A 129 20.31 -10.88 -4.85
CA PRO A 129 20.43 -9.59 -4.17
C PRO A 129 21.50 -8.62 -4.73
N THR A 130 22.15 -8.94 -5.85
CA THR A 130 23.39 -8.26 -6.28
C THR A 130 23.19 -7.24 -7.41
N TYR A 131 22.09 -7.30 -8.17
CA TYR A 131 21.89 -6.40 -9.32
C TYR A 131 20.42 -6.06 -9.53
N TYR A 132 20.05 -4.79 -9.39
CA TYR A 132 18.68 -4.28 -9.56
C TYR A 132 18.53 -3.39 -10.82
N PRO A 133 18.71 -3.94 -12.03
CA PRO A 133 18.69 -3.15 -13.26
C PRO A 133 17.34 -2.47 -13.46
N THR A 134 16.25 -3.08 -13.00
CA THR A 134 14.91 -2.55 -13.18
C THR A 134 14.68 -1.33 -12.29
N ARG A 135 15.09 -1.40 -11.02
CA ARG A 135 14.99 -0.26 -10.08
C ARG A 135 15.82 0.93 -10.55
N GLU A 136 17.07 0.70 -10.94
CA GLU A 136 17.93 1.78 -11.46
C GLU A 136 17.41 2.40 -12.75
N ARG A 137 16.91 1.58 -13.69
CA ARG A 137 16.30 2.08 -14.93
C ARG A 137 15.05 2.90 -14.63
N ALA A 138 14.24 2.45 -13.68
CA ALA A 138 13.03 3.15 -13.25
C ALA A 138 13.36 4.52 -12.63
N ILE A 139 14.35 4.60 -11.74
CA ILE A 139 14.82 5.86 -11.14
C ILE A 139 15.35 6.81 -12.23
N ARG A 140 16.16 6.31 -13.16
CA ARG A 140 16.65 7.11 -14.30
C ARG A 140 15.50 7.65 -15.17
N ARG A 141 14.49 6.82 -15.46
CA ARG A 141 13.29 7.23 -16.22
C ARG A 141 12.47 8.27 -15.46
N MET A 142 12.26 8.06 -14.16
CA MET A 142 11.56 8.99 -13.26
C MET A 142 12.22 10.38 -13.29
N GLN A 143 13.54 10.44 -13.11
CA GLN A 143 14.30 11.68 -13.16
C GLN A 143 14.19 12.36 -14.53
N ARG A 144 14.40 11.60 -15.61
CA ARG A 144 14.32 12.11 -16.98
C ARG A 144 12.93 12.67 -17.34
N LEU A 145 11.87 12.06 -16.82
CA LEU A 145 10.48 12.47 -17.09
C LEU A 145 9.97 13.54 -16.12
N GLY A 146 10.80 13.99 -15.18
CA GLY A 146 10.49 15.12 -14.29
C GLY A 146 9.49 14.80 -13.18
N PHE A 147 9.45 13.57 -12.69
CA PHE A 147 8.66 13.22 -11.52
C PHE A 147 9.28 13.86 -10.26
N LYS A 148 8.46 14.60 -9.51
CA LYS A 148 8.91 15.23 -8.27
C LYS A 148 9.25 14.16 -7.25
N HIS A 149 10.44 14.28 -6.67
CA HIS A 149 10.93 13.37 -5.65
C HIS A 149 11.78 14.16 -4.67
N THR A 150 11.40 14.08 -3.40
CA THR A 150 12.20 14.60 -2.29
C THR A 150 12.58 13.43 -1.41
N LYS A 151 13.88 13.24 -1.18
CA LYS A 151 14.36 12.21 -0.25
C LYS A 151 13.90 12.58 1.16
N SER A 152 13.20 11.64 1.81
CA SER A 152 12.90 11.79 3.21
C SER A 152 14.20 11.72 4.00
N LYS A 153 14.44 12.65 4.94
CA LYS A 153 15.50 12.46 5.92
C LYS A 153 15.06 11.27 6.77
N GLN A 154 15.72 10.13 6.60
CA GLN A 154 15.51 8.97 7.45
C GLN A 154 15.62 9.43 8.90
N SER A 155 14.52 9.40 9.65
CA SER A 155 14.61 9.33 11.11
C SER A 155 15.20 7.96 11.42
N ASN A 156 16.49 7.95 11.71
CA ASN A 156 17.17 6.80 12.30
C ASN A 156 16.40 6.43 13.58
N LYS A 157 15.47 5.46 13.50
CA LYS A 157 15.07 4.67 14.66
C LYS A 157 16.01 3.48 14.74
N GLN A 158 17.24 3.76 15.21
CA GLN A 158 18.04 2.75 15.90
C GLN A 158 17.54 2.67 17.35
N ASN A 159 17.04 1.48 17.72
CA ASN A 159 17.01 0.80 19.03
C ASN A 159 16.83 1.58 20.35
N LYS A 160 15.82 1.12 21.12
CA LYS A 160 15.73 0.94 22.59
C LYS A 160 14.24 0.68 22.91
N GLU A 161 13.78 -0.41 23.54
CA GLU A 161 14.35 -1.42 24.45
C GLU A 161 13.74 -2.81 24.16
#